data_AF-E9S8D6-F1
#
_entry.id   AF-E9S8D6-F1
#
_cell.length_a   1.000
_cell.length_b   1.000
_cell.length_c   1.000
_cell.angle_alpha   90.00
_cell.angle_beta   90.00
_cell.angle_gamma   90.00
#
_symmetry.space_group_name_H-M   'P 1'
#
loop_
_entity.id
_entity.type
_entity.pdbx_description
1 polymer ?
#
loop_
_entity_poly.entity_id
_entity_poly.type
_entity_poly.pdbx_seq_one_letter_code
_entity_poly.pdbx_strand_id
1 'polypeptide(L)' 'MSKTILIFTDGYSISTEEFNSVNEAEIQMKKKYEEMNENTPHDEFDKTSYLLGRDAVLYNKGADVFVWKIMEV' A
#
# COMPACT_ATOMS: atom_id res chain seq x y z
N MET A 1 2.66 -23.62 7.05
CA MET A 1 2.01 -22.51 6.32
C MET A 1 3.00 -21.36 6.33
N SER A 2 3.35 -20.82 5.17
CA SER A 2 4.16 -19.59 5.12
C SER A 2 3.30 -18.45 5.64
N LYS A 3 3.87 -17.58 6.49
CA LYS A 3 3.16 -16.37 6.92
C LYS A 3 3.38 -15.30 5.86
N THR A 4 2.40 -14.42 5.69
CA THR A 4 2.55 -13.26 4.82
C THR A 4 2.57 -12.00 5.68
N ILE A 5 3.43 -11.04 5.36
CA ILE A 5 3.49 -9.73 6.01
C ILE A 5 3.15 -8.66 4.98
N LEU A 6 2.17 -7.81 5.29
CA LEU A 6 1.96 -6.53 4.62
C LEU A 6 2.73 -5.46 5.37
N ILE A 7 3.64 -4.78 4.69
CA ILE A 7 4.41 -3.66 5.19
C ILE A 7 3.79 -2.39 4.62
N PHE A 8 3.70 -1.36 5.44
CA PHE A 8 3.28 -0.02 5.03
C PHE A 8 4.25 1.02 5.57
N THR A 9 4.53 2.06 4.78
CA THR A 9 5.24 3.25 5.22
C THR A 9 4.68 4.51 4.57
N ASP A 10 4.72 5.61 5.31
CA ASP A 10 4.42 6.98 4.87
C ASP A 10 5.68 7.84 4.70
N GLY A 11 6.87 7.22 4.75
CA GLY A 11 8.17 7.91 4.73
C GLY A 11 8.68 8.35 6.10
N TYR A 12 7.86 8.31 7.16
CA TYR A 12 8.24 8.66 8.53
C TYR A 12 8.15 7.49 9.50
N SER A 13 7.24 6.56 9.23
CA SER A 13 6.95 5.41 10.07
C SER A 13 6.83 4.14 9.24
N ILE A 14 7.00 2.99 9.89
CA ILE A 14 6.77 1.67 9.29
C ILE A 14 5.77 0.94 10.18
N SER A 15 4.74 0.36 9.55
CA SER A 15 3.83 -0.57 10.21
C SER A 15 3.76 -1.88 9.44
N THR A 16 3.38 -2.95 10.15
CA THR A 16 3.32 -4.30 9.60
C THR A 16 2.05 -5.01 10.08
N GLU A 17 1.43 -5.78 9.19
CA GLU A 17 0.31 -6.67 9.49
C GLU A 17 0.61 -8.09 8.99
N GLU A 18 0.27 -9.08 9.79
CA GLU A 18 0.45 -10.50 9.45
C GLU A 18 -0.84 -11.11 8.88
N PHE A 19 -0.68 -11.96 7.86
CA PHE A 19 -1.75 -12.68 7.17
C PHE A 19 -1.36 -14.15 6.96
N ASN A 20 -2.38 -15.00 6.75
CA ASN A 20 -2.15 -16.42 6.50
C ASN A 20 -1.91 -16.72 5.01
N SER A 21 -2.18 -15.75 4.13
CA SER A 21 -1.96 -15.89 2.69
C SER A 21 -1.65 -14.56 2.01
N VAL A 22 -0.98 -14.65 0.86
CA VAL A 22 -0.74 -13.51 -0.04
C VAL A 22 -2.05 -12.87 -0.48
N ASN A 23 -3.08 -13.65 -0.78
CA ASN A 23 -4.38 -13.14 -1.20
C ASN A 23 -5.05 -12.27 -0.13
N GLU A 24 -4.98 -12.67 1.14
CA GLU A 24 -5.49 -11.85 2.25
C GLU A 24 -4.74 -10.51 2.35
N ALA A 25 -3.41 -10.53 2.21
CA ALA A 25 -2.59 -9.33 2.23
C ALA A 25 -2.86 -8.40 1.02
N GLU A 26 -3.08 -8.97 -0.18
CA GLU A 26 -3.41 -8.21 -1.40
C GLU A 26 -4.77 -7.51 -1.28
N ILE A 27 -5.78 -8.19 -0.73
CA ILE A 27 -7.10 -7.61 -0.47
C ILE A 27 -6.97 -6.43 0.51
N GLN A 28 -6.20 -6.61 1.59
CA GLN A 28 -6.01 -5.54 2.58
C GLN A 28 -5.22 -4.36 2.01
N MET A 29 -4.16 -4.62 1.23
CA MET A 29 -3.36 -3.59 0.58
C MET A 29 -4.23 -2.76 -0.37
N LYS A 30 -5.02 -3.42 -1.22
CA LYS A 30 -5.95 -2.76 -2.15
C LYS A 30 -6.94 -1.86 -1.41
N LYS A 31 -7.56 -2.39 -0.34
CA LYS A 31 -8.52 -1.62 0.47
C LYS A 31 -7.90 -0.34 1.02
N LYS A 32 -6.72 -0.44 1.65
CA LYS A 32 -6.02 0.74 2.21
C LYS A 32 -5.61 1.75 1.15
N TYR A 33 -5.14 1.26 0.01
CA TYR A 33 -4.78 2.09 -1.12
C TYR A 33 -5.99 2.89 -1.61
N GLU A 34 -7.13 2.22 -1.83
CA GLU A 34 -8.37 2.86 -2.28
C GLU A 34 -8.90 3.86 -1.27
N GLU A 35 -8.93 3.51 0.02
CA GLU A 35 -9.35 4.42 1.11
C GLU A 35 -8.48 5.69 1.18
N MET A 36 -7.16 5.59 0.95
CA MET A 36 -6.29 6.77 0.92
C MET A 36 -6.42 7.57 -0.37
N ASN A 37 -6.63 6.88 -1.51
CA ASN A 37 -6.77 7.50 -2.81
C ASN A 37 -8.07 8.31 -2.94
N GLU A 38 -9.20 7.78 -2.44
CA GLU A 38 -10.50 8.48 -2.43
C GLU A 38 -10.45 9.81 -1.64
N ASN A 39 -9.55 9.90 -0.66
CA ASN A 39 -9.37 11.11 0.16
C ASN A 39 -8.36 12.11 -0.43
N THR A 40 -7.82 11.84 -1.61
CA THR A 40 -6.77 12.62 -2.27
C THR A 40 -7.34 13.43 -3.44
N PRO A 41 -7.14 14.76 -3.52
CA PRO A 41 -7.48 15.52 -4.72
C PRO A 41 -6.67 15.00 -5.91
N HIS A 42 -7.33 14.69 -7.02
CA HIS A 42 -6.66 14.29 -8.25
C HIS A 42 -5.74 15.40 -8.75
N ASP A 43 -4.44 15.23 -8.51
CA ASP A 43 -3.36 16.11 -8.97
C ASP A 43 -2.49 15.38 -10.00
N GLU A 44 -1.60 16.08 -10.68
CA GLU A 44 -0.76 15.49 -11.75
C GLU A 44 0.15 14.33 -11.28
N PHE A 45 0.41 14.24 -9.97
CA PHE A 45 1.17 13.17 -9.31
C PHE A 45 0.46 11.82 -9.26
N ASP A 46 -0.84 11.78 -9.56
CA ASP A 46 -1.62 10.55 -9.67
C ASP A 46 -1.07 9.63 -10.77
N LYS A 47 -0.36 10.19 -11.76
CA LYS A 47 0.27 9.44 -12.85
C LYS A 47 1.39 8.50 -12.40
N THR A 48 1.97 8.72 -11.22
CA THR A 48 3.04 7.87 -10.65
C THR A 48 2.54 6.93 -9.56
N SER A 49 1.29 7.08 -9.12
CA SER A 49 0.65 6.17 -8.19
C SER A 49 0.31 4.85 -8.88
N TYR A 50 0.53 3.72 -8.20
CA TYR A 50 0.18 2.41 -8.71
C TYR A 50 -0.18 1.43 -7.60
N LEU A 51 -1.00 0.44 -7.96
CA LEU A 51 -1.32 -0.73 -7.16
C LEU A 51 -1.14 -1.94 -8.07
N LEU A 52 -0.09 -2.75 -7.84
CA LEU A 52 0.22 -3.88 -8.72
C LEU A 52 0.82 -5.05 -7.95
N GLY A 53 0.08 -6.16 -7.91
CA GLY A 53 0.53 -7.41 -7.31
C GLY A 53 0.88 -7.22 -5.83
N ARG A 54 2.18 -7.29 -5.51
CA ARG A 54 2.71 -7.24 -4.14
C ARG A 54 3.22 -5.87 -3.72
N ASP A 55 3.13 -4.87 -4.58
CA ASP A 55 3.64 -3.53 -4.33
C ASP A 55 2.55 -2.50 -4.64
N ALA A 56 2.52 -1.43 -3.85
CA ALA A 56 1.70 -0.26 -4.14
C ALA A 56 2.41 1.02 -3.72
N VAL A 57 2.22 2.08 -4.48
CA VAL A 57 2.72 3.43 -4.19
C VAL A 57 1.61 4.43 -4.46
N LEU A 58 1.32 5.30 -3.50
CA LEU A 58 0.35 6.37 -3.65
C LEU A 58 1.03 7.71 -3.36
N TYR A 59 1.04 8.61 -4.35
CA TYR A 59 1.44 10.00 -4.18
C TYR A 59 0.22 10.85 -3.83
N ASN A 60 0.23 11.50 -2.67
CA ASN A 60 -0.85 12.35 -2.20
C ASN A 60 -0.39 13.81 -2.13
N LYS A 61 -1.12 14.70 -2.82
CA LYS A 61 -0.92 16.17 -2.83
C LYS A 61 0.52 16.62 -3.06
N GLY A 62 1.29 15.85 -3.84
CA GLY A 62 2.67 16.18 -4.22
C GLY A 62 3.71 16.18 -3.08
N ALA A 63 3.34 15.78 -1.85
CA ALA A 63 4.22 15.84 -0.69
C ALA A 63 4.31 14.52 0.08
N ASP A 64 3.20 13.77 0.17
CA ASP A 64 3.15 12.53 0.92
C ASP A 64 3.26 11.34 -0.02
N VAL A 65 4.09 10.36 0.35
CA VAL A 65 4.28 9.11 -0.40
C VAL A 65 3.97 7.95 0.51
N PHE A 66 2.95 7.19 0.16
CA PHE A 66 2.57 5.97 0.85
C PHE A 66 3.02 4.76 0.05
N VAL A 67 3.69 3.82 0.70
CA VAL A 67 4.22 2.62 0.07
C VAL A 67 3.75 1.40 0.82
N TRP A 68 3.28 0.39 0.07
CA TRP A 68 2.93 -0.92 0.58
C TRP A 68 3.76 -2.00 -0.10
N LYS A 69 4.09 -3.04 0.67
CA LYS A 69 4.81 -4.21 0.17
C LYS A 69 4.36 -5.49 0.87
N ILE A 70 4.14 -6.55 0.08
CA ILE A 70 3.77 -7.87 0.58
C ILE A 70 4.98 -8.81 0.53
N MET A 71 5.31 -9.44 1.65
CA MET A 71 6.39 -10.42 1.77
C MET A 71 5.88 -11.75 2.34
N GLU A 72 6.45 -12.87 1.86
CA GLU A 72 6.23 -14.20 2.44
C GLU A 72 7.40 -14.54 3.39
N VAL A 73 7.09 -15.21 4.50
CA VAL A 73 7.99 -15.52 5.62
C VAL A 73 7.86 -16.97 6.04
#